data_AF-A0A0T6B7G5-F1
#
_entry.id   AF-A0A0T6B7G5-F1
#
_cell.length_a   1.000
_cell.length_b   1.000
_cell.length_c   1.000
_cell.angle_alpha   90.00
_cell.angle_beta   90.00
_cell.angle_gamma   90.00
#
_symmetry.space_group_name_H-M   'P 1'
#
loop_
_entity.id
_entity.type
_entity.pdbx_description
1 polymer ?
#
loop_
_entity_poly.entity_id
_entity_poly.type
_entity_poly.pdbx_seq_one_letter_code
_entity_poly.pdbx_strand_id
1 'polypeptide(L)'
;MITAIIDREFKYSTVSWWLGDEVSHVELDTTSMTLEQIKKAEITVNELIREGRKVTVDVIKAGEKIDLNGIHARGLPEDHVGDIRVITIDGVESNMCCGTHVSNLCQLQTIKLLHAEKSARKNNTLLYFLVGNRVLDR
;
A
#
# COMPACT_ATOMS: atom_id res chain seq x y z
N MET A 1 -0.83 -2.10 -1.80
CA MET A 1 -0.06 -2.67 -2.93
C MET A 1 1.43 -2.41 -2.80
N ILE A 2 1.93 -1.16 -2.91
CA ILE A 2 3.37 -0.86 -2.76
C ILE A 2 3.91 -1.46 -1.44
N THR A 3 3.20 -1.18 -0.36
CA THR A 3 3.48 -1.65 1.00
C THR A 3 3.58 -3.18 1.07
N ALA A 4 2.62 -3.91 0.51
CA ALA A 4 2.63 -5.38 0.43
C ALA A 4 3.85 -5.92 -0.29
N ILE A 5 4.19 -5.34 -1.45
CA ILE A 5 5.33 -5.83 -2.25
C ILE A 5 6.64 -5.58 -1.53
N ILE A 6 6.80 -4.41 -0.93
CA ILE A 6 8.00 -4.07 -0.17
C ILE A 6 8.16 -4.99 1.05
N ASP A 7 7.10 -5.22 1.81
CA ASP A 7 7.12 -6.13 2.95
C ASP A 7 7.46 -7.56 2.51
N ARG A 8 6.79 -8.07 1.46
CA ARG A 8 7.00 -9.44 0.97
C ARG A 8 8.44 -9.67 0.49
N GLU A 9 8.95 -8.77 -0.35
CA GLU A 9 10.25 -8.90 -1.03
C GLU A 9 11.44 -8.56 -0.13
N PHE A 10 11.29 -7.57 0.76
CA PHE A 10 12.41 -6.99 1.50
C PHE A 10 12.25 -6.98 3.02
N LYS A 11 11.08 -7.38 3.54
CA LYS A 11 10.76 -7.39 4.98
C LYS A 11 10.82 -6.01 5.63
N TYR A 12 10.48 -4.96 4.87
CA TYR A 12 10.37 -3.60 5.39
C TYR A 12 8.92 -3.28 5.72
N SER A 13 8.59 -3.31 7.01
CA SER A 13 7.25 -2.97 7.50
C SER A 13 6.89 -1.53 7.15
N THR A 14 5.62 -1.29 6.84
CA THR A 14 5.12 0.08 6.62
C THR A 14 4.78 0.75 7.95
N VAL A 15 5.37 1.91 8.21
CA VAL A 15 5.14 2.69 9.43
C VAL A 15 3.96 3.64 9.22
N SER A 16 4.03 4.44 8.14
CA SER A 16 3.04 5.46 7.80
C SER A 16 3.03 5.73 6.29
N TRP A 17 2.12 6.60 5.83
CA TRP A 17 2.04 7.05 4.45
C TRP A 17 1.46 8.47 4.39
N TRP A 18 1.75 9.18 3.30
CA TRP A 18 1.16 10.48 3.00
C TRP A 18 0.74 10.53 1.52
N LEU A 19 -0.50 10.94 1.29
CA LEU A 19 -1.07 11.11 -0.04
C LEU A 19 -1.14 12.60 -0.35
N GLY A 20 -0.08 13.10 -1.00
CA GLY A 20 0.00 14.48 -1.43
C GLY A 20 -0.77 14.75 -2.70
N ASP A 21 -0.98 16.04 -2.95
CA ASP A 21 -1.62 16.52 -4.18
C ASP A 21 -0.78 16.16 -5.41
N GLU A 22 0.53 16.43 -5.30
CA GLU A 22 1.52 16.26 -6.36
C GLU A 22 2.30 14.94 -6.26
N VAL A 23 2.85 14.65 -5.08
CA VAL A 23 3.72 13.49 -4.83
C VAL A 23 3.25 12.80 -3.56
N SER A 24 3.30 11.47 -3.53
CA SER A 24 2.99 10.69 -2.33
C SER A 24 4.22 9.97 -1.82
N HIS A 25 4.21 9.54 -0.55
CA HIS A 25 5.26 8.67 -0.02
C HIS A 25 4.72 7.64 0.96
N VAL A 26 5.43 6.51 1.06
CA VAL A 26 5.28 5.54 2.15
C VAL A 26 6.52 5.60 3.04
N GLU A 27 6.31 5.55 4.36
CA GLU A 27 7.38 5.46 5.34
C GLU A 27 7.59 4.00 5.74
N LEU A 28 8.84 3.54 5.65
CA LEU A 28 9.25 2.15 5.82
C LEU A 28 10.20 2.03 7.00
N ASP A 29 10.06 0.96 7.78
CA ASP A 29 10.94 0.59 8.89
C ASP A 29 12.23 -0.05 8.35
N THR A 30 13.06 0.81 7.76
CA THR A 30 14.40 0.48 7.25
C THR A 30 15.25 1.74 7.19
N THR A 31 16.56 1.58 7.36
CA THR A 31 17.52 2.69 7.31
C THR A 31 17.78 3.20 5.90
N SER A 32 17.53 2.38 4.87
CA SER A 32 17.67 2.76 3.46
C SER A 32 17.00 1.76 2.52
N MET A 33 16.82 2.17 1.26
CA MET A 33 16.51 1.28 0.13
C MET A 33 17.47 1.57 -1.03
N THR A 34 17.97 0.53 -1.68
CA THR A 34 18.85 0.69 -2.84
C THR A 34 18.05 0.96 -4.12
N LEU A 35 18.69 1.56 -5.12
CA LEU A 35 18.07 1.78 -6.43
C LEU A 35 17.60 0.47 -7.10
N GLU A 36 18.32 -0.63 -6.88
CA GLU A 36 17.94 -1.94 -7.40
C GLU A 36 16.65 -2.46 -6.73
N GLN A 37 16.51 -2.30 -5.42
CA GLN A 37 15.29 -2.67 -4.69
C GLN A 37 14.10 -1.82 -5.14
N ILE A 38 14.29 -0.50 -5.30
CA ILE A 38 13.27 0.41 -5.79
C ILE A 38 12.84 -0.02 -7.20
N LYS A 39 13.79 -0.27 -8.10
CA LYS A 39 13.50 -0.70 -9.48
C LYS A 39 12.77 -2.04 -9.51
N LYS A 40 13.18 -3.01 -8.68
CA LYS A 40 12.51 -4.31 -8.57
C LYS A 40 11.06 -4.15 -8.11
N ALA A 41 10.82 -3.37 -7.04
CA ALA A 41 9.48 -3.08 -6.57
C ALA A 41 8.63 -2.38 -7.63
N GLU A 42 9.18 -1.38 -8.34
CA GLU A 42 8.49 -0.67 -9.41
C GLU A 42 8.04 -1.63 -10.52
N ILE A 43 8.92 -2.53 -10.96
CA ILE A 43 8.61 -3.54 -11.98
C ILE A 43 7.47 -4.43 -11.50
N THR A 44 7.59 -5.04 -10.32
CA THR A 44 6.60 -5.97 -9.78
C THR A 44 5.25 -5.30 -9.55
N VAL A 45 5.22 -4.07 -9.05
CA VAL A 45 3.96 -3.34 -8.85
C VAL A 45 3.29 -3.03 -10.19
N ASN A 46 4.06 -2.59 -11.20
CA ASN A 46 3.51 -2.34 -12.53
C ASN A 46 3.08 -3.62 -13.26
N GLU A 47 3.71 -4.77 -13.00
CA GLU A 47 3.23 -6.07 -13.48
C GLU A 47 1.83 -6.37 -12.95
N LEU A 48 1.60 -6.24 -11.65
CA LEU A 48 0.28 -6.43 -11.04
C LEU A 48 -0.78 -5.46 -11.57
N ILE A 49 -0.38 -4.21 -11.85
CA ILE A 49 -1.24 -3.23 -12.51
C ILE A 49 -1.67 -3.73 -13.89
N ARG A 50 -0.72 -4.20 -14.72
CA ARG A 50 -1.00 -4.71 -16.07
C ARG A 50 -1.81 -6.00 -16.08
N GLU A 51 -1.61 -6.86 -15.08
CA GLU A 51 -2.44 -8.06 -14.88
C GLU A 51 -3.89 -7.72 -14.55
N GLY A 52 -4.18 -6.50 -14.10
CA GLY A 52 -5.54 -6.06 -13.82
C GLY A 52 -6.19 -6.84 -12.69
N ARG A 53 -5.46 -7.05 -11.58
CA ARG A 53 -6.02 -7.75 -10.41
C ARG A 53 -7.27 -7.03 -9.90
N LYS A 54 -8.27 -7.82 -9.54
CA LYS A 54 -9.52 -7.32 -8.98
C LYS A 54 -9.27 -6.72 -7.60
N VAL A 55 -9.94 -5.62 -7.30
CA VAL A 55 -9.97 -5.02 -5.97
C VAL A 55 -11.40 -5.09 -5.44
N THR A 56 -11.59 -5.73 -4.29
CA THR A 56 -12.89 -5.83 -3.63
C THR A 56 -12.91 -5.06 -2.33
N VAL A 57 -14.11 -4.62 -1.95
CA VAL A 57 -14.38 -3.92 -0.69
C VAL A 57 -15.47 -4.69 0.01
N ASP A 58 -15.12 -5.32 1.12
CA ASP A 58 -16.03 -6.04 1.99
C ASP A 58 -16.31 -5.20 3.23
N VAL A 59 -17.57 -5.16 3.66
CA VAL A 59 -18.02 -4.43 4.85
C VAL A 59 -18.48 -5.43 5.88
N ILE A 60 -17.71 -5.57 6.95
CA ILE A 60 -18.03 -6.44 8.09
C ILE A 60 -18.84 -5.62 9.09
N LYS A 61 -20.04 -6.07 9.41
CA LYS A 61 -20.96 -5.32 10.29
C LYS A 61 -20.54 -5.40 11.75
N ALA A 62 -20.80 -4.33 12.49
CA ALA A 62 -20.57 -4.30 13.93
C ALA A 62 -21.26 -5.50 14.63
N GLY A 63 -20.47 -6.32 15.34
CA GLY A 63 -20.95 -7.51 16.04
C GLY A 63 -20.80 -8.84 15.29
N GLU A 64 -20.39 -8.81 14.01
CA GLU A 64 -19.98 -10.02 13.30
C GLU A 64 -18.57 -10.45 13.75
N LYS A 65 -18.32 -11.76 13.88
CA LYS A 65 -16.98 -12.27 14.16
C LYS A 65 -16.09 -11.99 12.96
N ILE A 66 -15.05 -11.20 13.17
CA ILE A 66 -14.03 -10.94 12.16
C ILE A 66 -13.03 -12.10 12.22
N ASP A 67 -12.98 -12.91 11.16
CA ASP A 67 -11.83 -13.77 10.95
C ASP A 67 -10.68 -12.90 10.40
N LEU A 68 -9.78 -12.50 11.30
CA LEU A 68 -8.61 -11.70 10.94
C LEU A 68 -7.50 -12.55 10.28
N ASN A 69 -7.67 -13.88 10.18
CA ASN A 69 -6.67 -14.73 9.54
C ASN A 69 -6.51 -14.33 8.07
N GLY A 70 -5.32 -13.81 7.73
CA GLY A 70 -4.99 -13.36 6.37
C GLY A 70 -5.27 -11.88 6.09
N ILE A 71 -5.87 -11.13 7.03
CA ILE A 71 -5.99 -9.67 6.92
C ILE A 71 -4.78 -9.04 7.61
N HIS A 72 -3.96 -8.29 6.87
CA HIS A 72 -2.79 -7.59 7.41
C HIS A 72 -3.22 -6.30 8.11
N ALA A 73 -3.95 -6.48 9.21
CA ALA A 73 -4.45 -5.41 10.05
C ALA A 73 -3.58 -5.25 11.31
N ARG A 74 -3.18 -4.02 11.62
CA ARG A 74 -2.95 -3.67 13.03
C ARG A 74 -4.31 -3.84 13.72
N GLY A 75 -4.39 -4.74 14.70
CA GLY A 75 -5.66 -5.12 15.33
C GLY A 75 -6.52 -3.92 15.70
N LEU A 76 -7.83 -4.09 15.65
CA LEU A 76 -8.76 -3.04 16.05
C LEU A 76 -8.66 -2.82 17.58
N PRO A 77 -8.75 -1.57 18.06
CA PRO A 77 -8.93 -1.31 19.48
C PRO A 77 -10.11 -2.10 20.05
N GLU A 78 -10.02 -2.53 21.31
CA GLU A 78 -11.09 -3.29 21.98
C GLU A 78 -12.42 -2.53 22.06
N ASP A 79 -12.36 -1.20 22.03
CA ASP A 79 -13.50 -0.28 22.07
C ASP A 79 -13.97 0.15 20.67
N HIS A 80 -13.51 -0.49 19.60
CA HIS A 80 -13.96 -0.17 18.25
C HIS A 80 -15.47 -0.42 18.08
N VAL A 81 -16.20 0.64 17.72
CA VAL A 81 -17.62 0.59 17.38
C VAL A 81 -17.81 1.01 15.93
N GLY A 82 -18.42 0.14 15.13
CA GLY A 82 -18.77 0.46 13.75
C GLY A 82 -18.50 -0.68 12.77
N ASP A 83 -18.81 -0.42 11.51
CA ASP A 83 -18.53 -1.33 10.41
C ASP A 83 -17.05 -1.25 10.03
N ILE A 84 -16.47 -2.38 9.67
CA ILE A 84 -15.07 -2.49 9.26
C ILE A 84 -15.01 -2.72 7.77
N ARG A 85 -14.22 -1.91 7.07
CA ARG A 85 -13.98 -2.04 5.64
C ARG A 85 -12.68 -2.79 5.39
N VAL A 86 -12.77 -3.91 4.70
CA VAL A 86 -11.62 -4.71 4.26
C VAL A 86 -11.47 -4.52 2.75
N ILE A 87 -10.29 -4.09 2.34
CA ILE A 87 -9.92 -3.94 0.94
C ILE A 87 -9.03 -5.12 0.58
N THR A 88 -9.46 -5.92 -0.39
CA THR A 88 -8.69 -7.06 -0.88
C THR A 88 -8.23 -6.79 -2.31
N ILE A 89 -6.92 -6.88 -2.53
CA ILE A 89 -6.32 -6.89 -3.86
C ILE A 89 -5.99 -8.36 -4.17
N ASP A 90 -6.68 -8.93 -5.16
CA ASP A 90 -6.60 -10.36 -5.45
C ASP A 90 -5.17 -10.83 -5.70
N GLY A 91 -4.75 -11.86 -4.97
CA GLY A 91 -3.40 -12.42 -5.01
C GLY A 91 -2.28 -11.55 -4.42
N VAL A 92 -2.62 -10.42 -3.78
CA VAL A 92 -1.63 -9.48 -3.22
C VAL A 92 -1.76 -9.36 -1.70
N GLU A 93 -2.85 -8.77 -1.20
CA GLU A 93 -3.08 -8.54 0.23
C GLU A 93 -4.54 -8.18 0.53
N SER A 94 -4.96 -8.39 1.78
CA SER A 94 -6.20 -7.87 2.36
C SER A 94 -5.86 -6.96 3.53
N ASN A 95 -6.36 -5.72 3.54
CA ASN A 95 -6.09 -4.72 4.56
C ASN A 95 -7.35 -3.97 5.00
N MET A 96 -7.41 -3.55 6.26
CA MET A 96 -8.47 -2.65 6.72
C MET A 96 -8.17 -1.22 6.27
N CYS A 97 -9.07 -0.61 5.51
CA CYS A 97 -8.90 0.76 5.01
C CYS A 97 -10.25 1.44 4.74
N CYS A 98 -10.36 2.68 5.19
CA CYS A 98 -11.54 3.53 4.95
C CYS A 98 -11.43 4.40 3.68
N GLY A 99 -10.32 4.30 2.94
CA GLY A 99 -10.09 5.06 1.72
C GLY A 99 -11.04 4.67 0.58
N THR A 100 -11.00 5.48 -0.48
CA THR A 100 -11.59 5.13 -1.77
C THR A 100 -10.56 4.34 -2.58
N HIS A 101 -11.01 3.28 -3.24
CA HIS A 101 -10.14 2.40 -4.01
C HIS A 101 -10.72 2.19 -5.40
N VAL A 102 -9.82 1.98 -6.36
CA VAL A 102 -10.17 1.47 -7.70
C VAL A 102 -10.80 0.08 -7.56
N SER A 103 -11.60 -0.33 -8.54
CA SER A 103 -12.19 -1.68 -8.62
C SER A 103 -11.26 -2.69 -9.29
N ASN A 104 -10.25 -2.21 -10.02
CA ASN A 104 -9.28 -3.01 -10.75
C ASN A 104 -7.94 -2.28 -10.83
N LEU A 105 -6.82 -2.99 -10.65
CA LEU A 105 -5.51 -2.35 -10.67
C LEU A 105 -5.16 -1.66 -12.00
N CYS A 106 -5.67 -2.11 -13.14
CA CYS A 106 -5.45 -1.45 -14.44
C CYS A 106 -5.91 0.01 -14.44
N GLN A 107 -6.87 0.38 -13.58
CA GLN A 107 -7.36 1.76 -13.47
C GLN A 107 -6.30 2.71 -12.92
N LEU A 108 -5.25 2.20 -12.27
CA LEU A 108 -4.09 2.98 -11.84
C LEU A 108 -3.16 3.35 -13.02
N GLN A 109 -3.28 2.66 -14.15
CA GLN A 109 -2.47 2.78 -15.37
C GLN A 109 -0.98 2.46 -15.17
N THR A 110 -0.28 3.23 -14.35
CA THR A 110 1.15 3.08 -14.08
C THR A 110 1.52 3.69 -12.72
N ILE A 111 2.60 3.22 -12.13
CA ILE A 111 3.26 3.83 -10.98
C ILE A 111 4.73 4.10 -11.29
N LYS A 112 5.24 5.22 -10.77
CA LYS A 112 6.67 5.52 -10.74
C LYS A 112 7.14 5.62 -9.29
N LEU A 113 8.14 4.82 -8.91
CA LEU A 113 8.86 5.00 -7.66
C LEU A 113 10.05 5.92 -7.92
N LEU A 114 10.11 7.04 -7.21
CA LEU A 114 11.04 8.13 -7.53
C LEU A 114 12.41 7.92 -6.87
N HIS A 115 12.45 8.06 -5.56
CA HIS A 115 13.66 7.97 -4.75
C HIS A 115 13.29 7.67 -3.30
N ALA A 116 14.29 7.31 -2.51
CA ALA A 116 14.16 7.05 -1.08
C ALA A 116 14.98 8.07 -0.29
N GLU A 117 14.38 8.66 0.75
CA GLU A 117 15.04 9.62 1.65
C GLU A 117 14.96 9.14 3.09
N LYS A 118 15.88 9.62 3.94
CA LYS A 118 15.80 9.34 5.37
C LYS A 118 14.60 10.08 5.99
N SER A 119 13.79 9.38 6.76
CA SER A 119 12.71 9.99 7.55
C SER A 119 13.27 10.81 8.72
N ALA A 120 12.48 11.78 9.20
CA ALA A 120 12.75 12.45 10.47
C ALA A 120 12.68 11.48 11.67
N ARG A 121 11.94 10.36 11.54
CA ARG A 121 11.94 9.29 12.53
C ARG A 121 13.23 8.47 12.41
N LYS A 122 13.82 8.11 13.55
CA LYS A 122 15.07 7.34 13.59
C LYS A 122 14.86 5.97 12.92
N ASN A 123 15.79 5.61 12.04
CA ASN A 123 15.84 4.34 11.32
C ASN A 123 14.71 4.08 10.31
N ASN A 124 14.00 5.11 9.87
CA ASN A 124 12.97 4.99 8.84
C ASN A 124 13.38 5.64 7.52
N THR A 125 12.77 5.20 6.42
CA THR A 125 12.99 5.69 5.06
C THR A 125 11.65 6.08 4.42
N LEU A 126 11.59 7.22 3.76
CA LEU A 126 10.46 7.66 2.93
C LEU A 126 10.72 7.24 1.49
N LEU A 127 9.82 6.45 0.91
CA LEU A 127 9.83 6.10 -0.51
C LEU A 127 8.77 6.91 -1.23
N TYR A 128 9.20 7.83 -2.10
CA TYR A 128 8.32 8.71 -2.86
C TYR A 128 7.84 8.07 -4.16
N PHE A 129 6.60 8.35 -4.55
CA PHE A 129 5.98 7.77 -5.73
C PHE A 129 4.91 8.65 -6.38
N LEU A 130 4.64 8.37 -7.66
CA LEU A 130 3.60 8.96 -8.50
C LEU A 130 2.74 7.85 -9.11
N VAL A 131 1.44 8.09 -9.32
CA VAL A 131 0.51 7.10 -9.90
C VAL A 131 -0.39 7.78 -10.94
N GLY A 132 -0.74 7.04 -11.99
CA GLY A 132 -1.68 7.47 -13.02
C GLY A 132 -1.18 8.70 -13.77
N ASN A 133 -2.08 9.64 -14.04
CA ASN A 133 -1.77 10.86 -14.83
C ASN A 133 -0.62 11.69 -14.23
N ARG A 134 -0.41 11.67 -12.91
CA ARG A 134 0.70 12.41 -12.28
C ARG A 134 2.08 12.00 -12.78
N VAL A 135 2.21 10.81 -13.37
CA VAL A 135 3.47 10.34 -13.99
C VAL A 135 3.77 11.07 -15.30
N LEU A 136 2.77 11.67 -15.96
CA LEU A 136 2.95 12.43 -17.20
C LEU A 136 3.29 13.90 -16.94
N ASP A 137 2.88 14.41 -15.79
CA ASP A 137 3.00 15.82 -15.43
C ASP A 137 4.35 16.18 -14.76
N ARG A 138 5.23 15.18 -14.57
CA ARG A 138 6.49 15.24 -13.81
C ARG A 138 7.59 14.42 -14.47
#